data_AF-A0A3R9QKU8-F1
#
_entry.id   AF-A0A3R9QKU8-F1
#
_cell.length_a   1.000
_cell.length_b   1.000
_cell.length_c   1.000
_cell.angle_alpha   90.00
_cell.angle_beta   90.00
_cell.angle_gamma   90.00
#
_symmetry.space_group_name_H-M   'P 1'
#
loop_
_entity.id
_entity.type
_entity.pdbx_description
1 polymer ?
#
loop_
_entity_poly.entity_id
_entity_poly.type
_entity_poly.pdbx_seq_one_letter_code
_entity_poly.pdbx_strand_id
1 'polypeptide(L)'
;MDSRLPLPSSKYWYLGSPNPAMDELFRRLCVLTWPYALYCATRYLHDIHAAYDLMDAAVSNTERYYERFQGERTTTQLFYRIVSVLKRLSKQRVRNNREIYCGSIFDLEILAAAFSSQSESEQTAYIEQMLGRMSERARKITYWRLAGHSWRQIADALESSHATVRRAYHKELRGLLVPSSDRSSSEEREDSDQEKIEL
;
A
#
# COMPACT_ATOMS: atom_id res chain seq x y z
N MET A 1 2.45 -6.66 23.60
CA MET A 1 1.35 -6.07 22.81
C MET A 1 1.21 -4.63 23.28
N ASP A 2 1.87 -3.68 22.62
CA ASP A 2 1.78 -2.27 23.00
C ASP A 2 0.36 -1.76 22.72
N SER A 3 -0.42 -1.62 23.79
CA SER A 3 -1.76 -1.04 23.83
C SER A 3 -1.69 0.47 23.71
N ARG A 4 -1.11 0.98 22.62
CA ARG A 4 -1.25 2.38 22.24
C ARG A 4 -2.52 2.49 21.40
N LEU A 5 -3.52 3.21 21.94
CA LEU A 5 -4.70 3.63 21.19
C LEU A 5 -4.27 4.18 19.82
N PRO A 6 -4.99 3.85 18.74
CA PRO A 6 -4.67 4.43 17.45
C PRO A 6 -4.71 5.94 17.58
N LEU A 7 -3.62 6.59 17.19
CA LEU A 7 -3.52 8.05 17.26
C LEU A 7 -4.68 8.64 16.44
N PRO A 8 -5.19 9.84 16.77
CA PRO A 8 -6.10 10.54 15.88
C PRO A 8 -5.50 10.61 14.48
N SER A 9 -6.30 10.38 13.43
CA SER A 9 -5.84 10.37 12.04
C SER A 9 -4.94 11.58 11.72
N SER A 10 -5.20 12.75 12.31
CA SER A 10 -4.36 13.96 12.24
C SER A 10 -2.90 13.82 12.73
N LYS A 11 -2.63 12.97 13.72
CA LYS A 11 -1.32 12.77 14.35
C LYS A 11 -0.46 11.71 13.63
N TYR A 12 -1.01 11.01 12.63
CA TYR A 12 -0.33 9.89 11.97
C TYR A 12 0.63 10.29 10.84
N TRP A 13 0.51 11.49 10.28
CA TRP A 13 1.09 11.81 8.97
C TRP A 13 2.50 12.35 8.98
N TYR A 14 2.95 12.84 10.15
CA TYR A 14 4.24 13.44 10.29
C TYR A 14 4.97 12.78 11.45
N LEU A 15 6.00 12.00 11.11
CA LEU A 15 6.93 11.43 12.08
C LEU A 15 7.90 12.53 12.47
N GLY A 16 7.85 12.89 13.75
CA GLY A 16 8.44 14.09 14.34
C GLY A 16 9.80 14.48 13.78
N SER A 17 9.85 15.67 13.18
CA SER A 17 11.11 16.42 13.10
C SER A 17 11.68 16.60 14.51
N PRO A 18 13.01 16.55 14.71
CA PRO A 18 13.61 16.91 15.98
C PRO A 18 13.29 18.36 16.40
N ASN A 19 12.82 19.20 15.46
CA ASN A 19 12.30 20.53 15.76
C ASN A 19 10.78 20.46 16.05
N PRO A 20 10.34 20.75 17.29
CA PRO A 20 8.93 20.66 17.68
C PRO A 20 8.03 21.69 16.98
N ALA A 21 8.57 22.86 16.60
CA ALA A 21 7.81 23.87 15.87
C ALA A 21 7.51 23.43 14.43
N MET A 22 8.45 22.71 13.82
CA MET A 22 8.28 22.10 12.51
C MET A 22 7.28 20.95 12.54
N ASP A 23 7.37 20.10 13.56
CA ASP A 23 6.42 19.01 13.79
C ASP A 23 4.98 19.52 13.90
N GLU A 24 4.74 20.54 14.72
CA GLU A 24 3.42 21.13 14.86
C GLU A 24 2.92 21.79 13.56
N LEU A 25 3.79 22.50 12.84
CA LEU A 25 3.47 23.12 11.56
C LEU A 25 3.01 22.08 10.53
N PHE A 26 3.79 21.02 10.33
CA PHE A 26 3.48 20.01 9.33
C PHE A 26 2.28 19.15 9.73
N ARG A 27 2.07 18.87 11.02
CA ARG A 27 0.84 18.22 11.48
C ARG A 27 -0.40 19.02 11.14
N ARG A 28 -0.41 20.33 11.41
CA ARG A 28 -1.54 21.21 11.04
C ARG A 28 -1.78 21.21 9.54
N LEU A 29 -0.71 21.30 8.75
CA LEU A 29 -0.81 21.25 7.29
C LEU A 29 -1.39 19.92 6.79
N CYS A 30 -0.99 18.79 7.38
CA CYS A 30 -1.55 17.47 7.06
C CYS A 30 -3.05 17.43 7.33
N VAL A 31 -3.50 17.93 8.48
CA VAL A 31 -4.93 18.00 8.82
C VAL A 31 -5.70 18.81 7.79
N LEU A 32 -5.21 19.99 7.44
CA LEU A 32 -5.89 20.89 6.49
C LEU A 32 -5.94 20.32 5.07
N THR A 33 -4.91 19.58 4.67
CA THR A 33 -4.80 19.06 3.29
C THR A 33 -5.37 17.65 3.14
N TRP A 34 -5.70 16.96 4.24
CA TRP A 34 -6.22 15.59 4.22
C TRP A 34 -7.48 15.40 3.37
N PRO A 35 -8.52 16.26 3.46
CA PRO A 35 -9.70 16.13 2.60
C PRO A 35 -9.35 16.19 1.11
N TYR A 36 -8.33 16.97 0.74
CA TYR A 36 -7.89 17.08 -0.65
C TYR A 36 -7.08 15.86 -1.10
N ALA A 37 -6.30 15.24 -0.20
CA ALA A 37 -5.62 13.98 -0.46
C ALA A 37 -6.63 12.84 -0.71
N LEU A 38 -7.66 12.74 0.14
CA LEU A 38 -8.79 11.81 -0.05
C LEU A 38 -9.51 12.07 -1.37
N TYR A 39 -9.86 13.32 -1.67
CA TYR A 39 -10.45 13.69 -2.96
C TYR A 39 -9.58 13.22 -4.12
N CYS A 40 -8.27 13.48 -4.10
CA CYS A 40 -7.37 13.07 -5.17
C CYS A 40 -7.28 11.54 -5.31
N ALA A 41 -7.25 10.83 -4.19
CA ALA A 41 -7.15 9.37 -4.16
C ALA A 41 -8.43 8.73 -4.72
N THR A 42 -9.60 9.14 -4.22
CA THR A 42 -10.90 8.61 -4.68
C THR A 42 -11.21 9.02 -6.10
N ARG A 43 -11.00 10.30 -6.47
CA ARG A 43 -11.41 10.84 -7.79
C ARG A 43 -10.53 10.38 -8.94
N TYR A 44 -9.23 10.25 -8.70
CA TYR A 44 -8.25 9.95 -9.76
C TYR A 44 -7.71 8.53 -9.70
N LEU A 45 -7.55 7.94 -8.51
CA LEU A 45 -6.93 6.62 -8.36
C LEU A 45 -7.93 5.52 -8.02
N HIS A 46 -9.18 5.88 -7.73
CA HIS A 46 -10.24 4.94 -7.32
C HIS A 46 -9.84 4.05 -6.12
N ASP A 47 -8.88 4.51 -5.31
CA ASP A 47 -8.35 3.82 -4.13
C ASP A 47 -8.21 4.83 -3.00
N ILE A 48 -9.06 4.72 -1.97
CA ILE A 48 -9.02 5.61 -0.82
C ILE A 48 -7.72 5.48 -0.03
N HIS A 49 -7.11 4.29 0.00
CA HIS A 49 -5.86 4.05 0.71
C HIS A 49 -4.66 4.67 -0.01
N ALA A 50 -4.79 5.02 -1.29
CA ALA A 50 -3.76 5.77 -2.01
C ALA A 50 -3.57 7.19 -1.44
N ALA A 51 -4.54 7.73 -0.70
CA ALA A 51 -4.43 9.02 -0.02
C ALA A 51 -3.27 9.02 0.98
N TYR A 52 -3.03 7.87 1.65
CA TYR A 52 -1.92 7.70 2.58
C TYR A 52 -0.57 7.95 1.90
N ASP A 53 -0.36 7.27 0.78
CA ASP A 53 0.88 7.37 0.03
C ASP A 53 1.06 8.74 -0.65
N LEU A 54 -0.05 9.37 -1.07
CA LEU A 54 -0.03 10.69 -1.69
C LEU A 54 0.41 11.76 -0.69
N MET A 55 -0.14 11.73 0.52
CA MET A 55 0.21 12.69 1.56
C MET A 55 1.66 12.50 2.03
N ASP A 56 2.12 11.26 2.29
CA ASP A 56 3.50 10.99 2.68
C ASP A 56 4.49 11.59 1.68
N ALA A 57 4.22 11.41 0.38
CA ALA A 57 5.04 11.95 -0.68
C ALA A 57 4.95 13.49 -0.79
N ALA A 58 3.76 14.07 -0.58
CA ALA A 58 3.55 15.51 -0.62
C ALA A 58 4.21 16.24 0.55
N VAL A 59 4.09 15.69 1.77
CA VAL A 59 4.72 16.18 2.99
C VAL A 59 6.23 16.12 2.85
N SER A 60 6.79 14.97 2.46
CA SER A 60 8.24 14.84 2.26
C SER A 60 8.79 15.75 1.16
N ASN A 61 8.01 16.04 0.11
CA ASN A 61 8.40 17.04 -0.89
C ASN A 61 8.40 18.45 -0.31
N THR A 62 7.45 18.74 0.57
CA THR A 62 7.24 20.06 1.16
C THR A 62 8.25 20.34 2.27
N GLU A 63 8.67 19.34 3.05
CA GLU A 63 9.82 19.43 3.96
C GLU A 63 11.08 19.86 3.21
N ARG A 64 11.47 19.11 2.17
CA ARG A 64 12.66 19.45 1.37
C ARG A 64 12.57 20.84 0.74
N TYR A 65 11.36 21.30 0.45
CA TYR A 65 11.12 22.66 -0.02
C TYR A 65 11.32 23.68 1.10
N TYR A 66 10.78 23.43 2.29
CA TYR A 66 10.95 24.28 3.46
C TYR A 66 12.43 24.40 3.89
N GLU A 67 13.14 23.27 3.94
CA GLU A 67 14.59 23.21 4.23
C GLU A 67 15.41 24.01 3.20
N ARG A 68 15.09 23.88 1.92
CA ARG A 68 15.78 24.63 0.83
C ARG A 68 15.64 26.14 0.99
N PHE A 69 14.55 26.60 1.61
CA PHE A 69 14.30 28.01 1.88
C PHE A 69 14.55 28.37 3.36
N GLN A 70 15.39 27.59 4.04
CA GLN A 70 15.86 27.87 5.41
C GLN A 70 14.73 28.14 6.41
N GLY A 71 13.55 27.58 6.16
CA GLY A 71 12.38 27.73 6.99
C GLY A 71 11.61 29.04 6.91
N GLU A 72 11.90 29.89 5.93
CA GLU A 72 11.25 31.19 5.76
C GLU A 72 9.87 31.14 5.08
N ARG A 73 9.31 29.93 4.87
CA ARG A 73 8.05 29.76 4.13
C ARG A 73 6.84 29.84 5.05
N THR A 74 5.85 30.60 4.61
CA THR A 74 4.60 30.76 5.37
C THR A 74 3.76 29.49 5.32
N THR A 75 2.93 29.28 6.34
CA THR A 75 1.92 28.21 6.40
C THR A 75 1.09 28.11 5.12
N THR A 76 0.61 29.25 4.60
CA THR A 76 -0.18 29.31 3.36
C THR A 76 0.61 28.82 2.14
N GLN A 77 1.89 29.21 2.01
CA GLN A 77 2.74 28.74 0.91
C GLN A 77 2.95 27.23 0.96
N LEU A 78 3.17 26.67 2.16
CA LEU A 78 3.34 25.23 2.36
C LEU A 78 2.05 24.45 2.11
N PHE A 79 0.90 25.00 2.51
CA PHE A 79 -0.41 24.43 2.18
C PHE A 79 -0.60 24.28 0.67
N TYR A 80 -0.42 25.37 -0.09
CA TYR A 80 -0.54 25.33 -1.56
C TYR A 80 0.50 24.42 -2.20
N ARG A 81 1.69 24.31 -1.61
CA ARG A 81 2.72 23.37 -2.07
C ARG A 81 2.24 21.92 -1.93
N ILE A 82 1.73 21.52 -0.78
CA ILE A 82 1.19 20.16 -0.56
C ILE A 82 0.06 19.88 -1.55
N VAL A 83 -0.93 20.77 -1.65
CA VAL A 83 -2.07 20.64 -2.59
C VAL A 83 -1.60 20.45 -4.04
N SER A 84 -0.64 21.27 -4.48
CA SER A 84 -0.06 21.18 -5.83
C SER A 84 0.65 19.84 -6.06
N VAL A 85 1.43 19.38 -5.08
CA VAL A 85 2.12 18.08 -5.17
C VAL A 85 1.13 16.92 -5.19
N LEU A 86 0.10 16.93 -4.34
CA LEU A 86 -0.96 15.92 -4.32
C LEU A 86 -1.62 15.78 -5.70
N LYS A 87 -2.05 16.90 -6.29
CA LYS A 87 -2.68 16.92 -7.63
C LYS A 87 -1.75 16.42 -8.73
N ARG A 88 -0.47 16.77 -8.66
CA ARG A 88 0.53 16.30 -9.65
C ARG A 88 0.77 14.81 -9.52
N LEU A 89 0.96 14.30 -8.31
CA LEU A 89 1.24 12.89 -8.04
C LEU A 89 0.05 11.99 -8.41
N SER A 90 -1.18 12.42 -8.11
CA SER A 90 -2.38 11.67 -8.49
C SER A 90 -2.48 11.53 -10.01
N LYS A 91 -2.35 12.62 -10.76
CA LYS A 91 -2.35 12.59 -12.23
C LYS A 91 -1.20 11.77 -12.82
N GLN A 92 -0.01 11.86 -12.23
CA GLN A 92 1.14 11.08 -12.69
C GLN A 92 0.93 9.58 -12.49
N ARG A 93 0.36 9.17 -11.35
CA ARG A 93 0.04 7.75 -11.09
C ARG A 93 -0.99 7.22 -12.07
N VAL A 94 -2.05 7.98 -12.38
CA VAL A 94 -3.02 7.57 -13.43
C VAL A 94 -2.33 7.36 -14.77
N ARG A 95 -1.44 8.26 -15.18
CA ARG A 95 -0.71 8.12 -16.45
C ARG A 95 0.23 6.92 -16.48
N ASN A 96 0.80 6.55 -15.33
CA ASN A 96 1.72 5.41 -15.22
C ASN A 96 0.98 4.07 -15.04
N ASN A 97 -0.18 4.08 -14.39
CA ASN A 97 -1.13 2.96 -14.36
C ASN A 97 -1.96 2.95 -15.64
N ARG A 98 -1.31 2.81 -16.80
CA ARG A 98 -2.03 2.35 -17.98
C ARG A 98 -2.44 0.92 -17.71
N GLU A 99 -3.64 0.74 -17.17
CA GLU A 99 -4.24 -0.58 -17.00
C GLU A 99 -4.30 -1.25 -18.36
N ILE A 100 -3.72 -2.44 -18.45
CA ILE A 100 -3.90 -3.30 -19.60
C ILE A 100 -5.32 -3.83 -19.49
N TYR A 101 -6.19 -3.48 -20.42
CA TYR A 101 -7.55 -4.01 -20.45
C TYR A 101 -7.47 -5.53 -20.65
N CYS A 102 -7.81 -6.30 -19.61
CA CYS A 102 -7.93 -7.75 -19.67
C CYS A 102 -9.28 -8.17 -19.08
N GLY A 103 -10.05 -8.96 -19.84
CA GLY A 103 -11.42 -9.36 -19.47
C GLY A 103 -12.49 -8.36 -19.93
N SER A 104 -13.76 -8.68 -19.70
CA SER A 104 -14.89 -7.78 -19.97
C SER A 104 -15.51 -7.23 -18.69
N ILE A 105 -16.13 -6.05 -18.76
CA ILE A 105 -16.91 -5.48 -17.65
C ILE A 105 -18.01 -6.45 -17.19
N PHE A 106 -18.59 -7.20 -18.13
CA PHE A 106 -19.59 -8.23 -17.86
C PHE A 106 -19.04 -9.36 -16.96
N ASP A 107 -17.80 -9.80 -17.19
CA ASP A 107 -17.15 -10.81 -16.32
C ASP A 107 -16.98 -10.27 -14.89
N LEU A 108 -16.66 -8.98 -14.75
CA LEU A 108 -16.53 -8.33 -13.45
C LEU A 108 -17.89 -8.23 -12.74
N GLU A 109 -18.96 -7.92 -13.48
CA GLU A 109 -20.33 -7.87 -12.95
C GLU A 109 -20.80 -9.25 -12.47
N ILE A 110 -20.50 -10.31 -13.21
CA ILE A 110 -20.79 -11.69 -12.80
C ILE A 110 -20.07 -12.02 -11.49
N LEU A 111 -18.77 -11.70 -11.39
CA LEU A 111 -17.97 -11.95 -10.19
C LEU A 111 -18.48 -11.13 -8.99
N ALA A 112 -18.81 -9.86 -9.21
CA ALA A 112 -19.33 -8.98 -8.16
C ALA A 112 -20.70 -9.44 -7.65
N ALA A 113 -21.59 -9.87 -8.55
CA ALA A 113 -22.88 -10.42 -8.19
C ALA A 113 -22.73 -11.74 -7.40
N ALA A 114 -21.86 -12.64 -7.86
CA ALA A 114 -21.58 -13.90 -7.18
C ALA A 114 -20.97 -13.69 -5.78
N PHE A 115 -20.10 -12.71 -5.61
CA PHE A 115 -19.52 -12.37 -4.32
C PHE A 115 -20.53 -11.70 -3.39
N SER A 116 -21.37 -10.80 -3.91
CA SER A 116 -22.38 -10.09 -3.12
C SER A 116 -23.55 -10.98 -2.70
N SER A 117 -23.81 -12.07 -3.42
CA SER A 117 -24.81 -13.07 -3.05
C SER A 117 -24.37 -14.05 -1.97
N GLN A 118 -23.07 -14.08 -1.65
CA GLN A 118 -22.53 -14.94 -0.59
C GLN A 118 -22.87 -14.38 0.79
N SER A 119 -23.05 -15.28 1.76
CA SER A 119 -23.22 -14.89 3.15
C SER A 119 -21.95 -14.20 3.69
N GLU A 120 -22.09 -13.27 4.65
CA GLU A 120 -20.92 -12.62 5.27
C GLU A 120 -19.92 -13.65 5.84
N SER A 121 -20.39 -14.80 6.31
CA SER A 121 -19.55 -15.92 6.76
C SER A 121 -18.69 -16.52 5.64
N GLU A 122 -19.24 -16.67 4.44
CA GLU A 122 -18.49 -17.20 3.29
C GLU A 122 -17.48 -16.18 2.77
N GLN A 123 -17.84 -14.90 2.74
CA GLN A 123 -16.92 -13.82 2.39
C GLN A 123 -15.75 -13.75 3.39
N THR A 124 -16.05 -13.89 4.69
CA THR A 124 -15.03 -13.90 5.74
C THR A 124 -14.12 -15.11 5.61
N ALA A 125 -14.69 -16.31 5.39
CA ALA A 125 -13.91 -17.53 5.18
C ALA A 125 -13.01 -17.43 3.94
N TYR A 126 -13.48 -16.81 2.86
CA TYR A 126 -12.69 -16.57 1.65
C TYR A 126 -11.51 -15.62 1.92
N ILE A 127 -11.75 -14.52 2.65
CA ILE A 127 -10.69 -13.59 3.06
C ILE A 127 -9.67 -14.30 3.95
N GLU A 128 -10.12 -15.09 4.93
CA GLU A 128 -9.23 -15.88 5.79
C GLU A 128 -8.39 -16.88 5.01
N GLN A 129 -8.98 -17.55 4.01
CA GLN A 129 -8.26 -18.47 3.13
C GLN A 129 -7.20 -17.74 2.29
N MET A 130 -7.54 -16.57 1.74
CA MET A 130 -6.60 -15.72 1.00
C MET A 130 -5.45 -15.25 1.89
N LEU A 131 -5.75 -14.74 3.08
CA LEU A 131 -4.75 -14.31 4.04
C LEU A 131 -3.89 -15.49 4.49
N GLY A 132 -4.47 -16.68 4.69
CA GLY A 132 -3.76 -17.91 5.07
C GLY A 132 -2.70 -18.36 4.06
N ARG A 133 -2.85 -18.00 2.77
CA ARG A 133 -1.85 -18.27 1.73
C ARG A 133 -0.69 -17.27 1.71
N MET A 134 -0.82 -16.16 2.44
CA MET A 134 0.24 -15.16 2.57
C MET A 134 1.19 -15.53 3.70
N SER A 135 2.44 -15.11 3.56
CA SER A 135 3.41 -15.10 4.65
C SER A 135 2.87 -14.32 5.84
N GLU A 136 3.31 -14.69 7.05
CA GLU A 136 2.97 -13.96 8.27
C GLU A 136 3.32 -12.47 8.18
N ARG A 137 4.47 -12.15 7.58
CA ARG A 137 4.91 -10.78 7.35
C ARG A 137 3.90 -10.02 6.48
N ALA A 138 3.43 -10.61 5.39
CA ALA A 138 2.50 -9.92 4.49
C ALA A 138 1.09 -9.83 5.08
N ARG A 139 0.61 -10.85 5.81
CA ARG A 139 -0.64 -10.73 6.59
C ARG A 139 -0.60 -9.54 7.55
N LYS A 140 0.50 -9.40 8.30
CA LYS A 140 0.71 -8.28 9.23
C LYS A 140 0.67 -6.93 8.51
N ILE A 141 1.30 -6.84 7.34
CA ILE A 141 1.25 -5.65 6.47
C ILE A 141 -0.20 -5.38 6.00
N THR A 142 -0.96 -6.41 5.61
CA THR A 142 -2.37 -6.26 5.20
C THR A 142 -3.21 -5.65 6.32
N TYR A 143 -3.11 -6.19 7.54
CA TYR A 143 -3.82 -5.65 8.69
C TYR A 143 -3.44 -4.20 8.98
N TRP A 144 -2.16 -3.86 8.91
CA TRP A 144 -1.74 -2.47 9.10
C TRP A 144 -2.23 -1.54 7.99
N ARG A 145 -2.25 -2.00 6.74
CA ARG A 145 -2.81 -1.22 5.62
C ARG A 145 -4.31 -0.99 5.79
N LEU A 146 -5.06 -2.00 6.23
CA LEU A 146 -6.49 -1.89 6.55
C LEU A 146 -6.74 -0.90 7.70
N ALA A 147 -5.88 -0.89 8.71
CA ALA A 147 -5.91 0.09 9.80
C ALA A 147 -5.50 1.51 9.38
N GLY A 148 -5.11 1.72 8.10
CA GLY A 148 -4.75 3.04 7.57
C GLY A 148 -3.28 3.42 7.76
N HIS A 149 -2.38 2.47 8.03
CA HIS A 149 -0.96 2.79 8.15
C HIS A 149 -0.31 3.10 6.79
N SER A 150 0.55 4.11 6.78
CA SER A 150 1.36 4.45 5.60
C SER A 150 2.50 3.45 5.40
N TRP A 151 3.03 3.35 4.18
CA TRP A 151 4.18 2.46 3.91
C TRP A 151 5.40 2.82 4.73
N ARG A 152 5.59 4.09 5.10
CA ARG A 152 6.73 4.52 5.93
C ARG A 152 6.59 3.98 7.34
N GLN A 153 5.44 4.16 7.96
CA GLN A 153 5.16 3.66 9.31
C GLN A 153 5.32 2.14 9.40
N ILE A 154 4.76 1.42 8.42
CA ILE A 154 4.90 -0.03 8.35
C ILE A 154 6.38 -0.43 8.22
N ALA A 155 7.15 0.33 7.45
CA ALA A 155 8.54 0.02 7.21
C ALA A 155 9.43 0.35 8.41
N ASP A 156 9.13 1.43 9.13
CA ASP A 156 9.77 1.77 10.41
C ASP A 156 9.53 0.65 11.43
N ALA A 157 8.29 0.16 11.54
CA ALA A 157 7.93 -0.96 12.41
C ALA A 157 8.55 -2.32 11.98
N LEU A 158 9.03 -2.42 10.74
CA LEU A 158 9.70 -3.60 10.18
C LEU A 158 11.20 -3.39 10.00
N GLU A 159 11.74 -2.27 10.51
CA GLU A 159 13.15 -1.87 10.40
C GLU A 159 13.71 -1.98 8.97
N SER A 160 12.90 -1.55 8.00
CA SER A 160 13.19 -1.71 6.57
C SER A 160 12.84 -0.44 5.80
N SER A 161 13.34 -0.33 4.57
CA SER A 161 12.91 0.74 3.67
C SER A 161 11.48 0.53 3.17
N HIS A 162 10.67 1.60 3.17
CA HIS A 162 9.28 1.58 2.70
C HIS A 162 9.14 1.11 1.25
N ALA A 163 10.12 1.42 0.39
CA ALA A 163 10.11 0.96 -0.99
C ALA A 163 10.28 -0.57 -1.08
N THR A 164 11.15 -1.13 -0.24
CA THR A 164 11.40 -2.57 -0.16
C THR A 164 10.18 -3.31 0.37
N VAL A 165 9.59 -2.83 1.47
CA VAL A 165 8.37 -3.41 2.05
C VAL A 165 7.22 -3.41 1.04
N ARG A 166 6.98 -2.25 0.40
CA ARG A 166 5.93 -2.12 -0.62
C ARG A 166 6.14 -3.07 -1.79
N ARG A 167 7.37 -3.18 -2.31
CA ARG A 167 7.67 -4.07 -3.46
C ARG A 167 7.50 -5.54 -3.08
N ALA A 168 8.01 -5.94 -1.92
CA ALA A 168 7.87 -7.32 -1.43
C ALA A 168 6.40 -7.69 -1.27
N TYR A 169 5.61 -6.84 -0.62
CA TYR A 169 4.17 -7.05 -0.45
C TYR A 169 3.41 -7.15 -1.78
N HIS A 170 3.65 -6.24 -2.73
CA HIS A 170 3.01 -6.32 -4.05
C HIS A 170 3.49 -7.51 -4.89
N LYS A 171 4.72 -7.99 -4.68
CA LYS A 171 5.19 -9.22 -5.32
C LYS A 171 4.41 -10.42 -4.79
N GLU A 172 4.17 -10.46 -3.49
CA GLU A 172 3.41 -11.53 -2.84
C GLU A 172 1.94 -11.52 -3.24
N LEU A 173 1.28 -10.35 -3.23
CA LEU A 173 -0.09 -10.22 -3.74
C LEU A 173 -0.22 -10.70 -5.18
N ARG A 174 0.73 -10.35 -6.06
CA ARG A 174 0.75 -10.86 -7.44
C ARG A 174 0.95 -12.37 -7.50
N GLY A 175 1.71 -12.94 -6.58
CA GLY A 175 1.86 -14.39 -6.43
C GLY A 175 0.55 -15.11 -6.06
N LEU A 176 -0.39 -14.41 -5.40
CA LEU A 176 -1.72 -14.96 -5.10
C LEU A 176 -2.66 -14.94 -6.31
N LEU A 177 -2.44 -14.01 -7.26
CA LEU A 177 -3.25 -13.85 -8.47
C LEU A 177 -2.90 -14.83 -9.58
N VAL A 178 -1.68 -15.39 -9.55
CA VAL A 178 -1.28 -16.46 -10.47
C VAL A 178 -1.75 -17.77 -9.83
N PRO A 179 -2.69 -18.51 -10.45
CA PRO A 179 -3.01 -19.85 -9.99
C PRO A 179 -1.69 -20.62 -9.97
N SER A 180 -1.43 -21.34 -8.90
CA SER A 180 -0.34 -22.32 -8.88
C SER A 180 -0.71 -23.44 -9.85
N SER A 181 -0.59 -23.20 -11.16
CA SER A 181 -0.63 -24.26 -12.16
C SER A 181 0.59 -25.13 -11.87
N ASP A 182 0.32 -26.31 -11.33
CA ASP A 182 1.23 -27.44 -11.22
C ASP A 182 2.64 -27.07 -10.73
N ARG A 183 2.80 -27.01 -9.41
CA ARG A 183 3.97 -27.68 -8.85
C ARG A 183 3.73 -29.18 -9.06
N SER A 184 4.02 -29.65 -10.27
CA SER A 184 4.26 -31.07 -10.48
C SER A 184 5.33 -31.47 -9.46
N SER A 185 4.95 -32.43 -8.63
CA SER A 185 5.84 -33.20 -7.79
C SER A 185 7.00 -33.69 -8.65
N SER A 186 8.11 -32.98 -8.62
CA SER A 186 9.40 -33.47 -9.11
C SER A 186 10.01 -34.31 -8.01
N GLU A 187 9.31 -35.38 -7.65
CA GLU A 187 9.74 -36.48 -6.79
C GLU A 187 9.42 -37.79 -7.53
N GLU A 188 9.84 -37.87 -8.79
CA GLU A 188 10.08 -39.14 -9.49
C GLU A 188 11.39 -38.97 -10.27
N ARG A 189 12.50 -38.98 -9.53
CA ARG A 189 13.85 -39.23 -10.05
C ARG A 189 14.53 -40.23 -9.14
N GLU A 190 13.98 -41.43 -9.08
CA GLU A 190 14.71 -42.60 -8.63
C GLU A 190 14.47 -43.75 -9.61
N ASP A 191 15.59 -44.36 -10.01
CA ASP A 191 15.75 -45.67 -10.62
C ASP A 191 15.11 -45.97 -11.97
N SER A 192 15.86 -45.64 -13.02
CA SER A 192 16.09 -46.54 -14.16
C SER A 192 17.32 -46.05 -14.91
N ASP A 193 18.49 -46.56 -14.56
CA ASP A 193 19.64 -46.80 -15.47
C ASP A 193 20.86 -47.29 -14.66
N GLN A 194 20.67 -48.42 -13.96
CA GLN A 194 21.74 -49.33 -13.58
C GLN A 194 21.44 -50.71 -14.17
N GLU A 195 21.75 -50.88 -15.45
CA GLU A 195 22.09 -52.20 -15.98
C GLU A 195 23.26 -52.03 -16.95
N LYS A 196 24.47 -52.06 -16.37
CA LYS A 196 25.68 -52.45 -17.09
C LYS A 196 25.87 -53.95 -16.88
N ILE A 197 25.92 -54.66 -18.00
CA ILE A 197 26.95 -55.68 -18.32
C ILE A 197 26.96 -56.94 -17.45
N GLU A 198 26.58 -58.07 -18.05
CA GLU A 198 27.20 -59.42 -18.00
C GLU A 198 26.36 -60.27 -18.99
N LEU A 199 26.85 -60.87 -20.08
CA LEU A 199 28.07 -61.63 -20.37
C LEU A 199 28.48 -61.46 -21.84
#